data_AF-A0A238L666-F1
#
_entry.id   AF-A0A238L666-F1
#
_cell.length_a   1.000
_cell.length_b   1.000
_cell.length_c   1.000
_cell.angle_alpha   90.00
_cell.angle_beta   90.00
_cell.angle_gamma   90.00
#
_symmetry.space_group_name_H-M   'P 1'
#
loop_
_entity.id
_entity.type
_entity.pdbx_description
1 polymer ?
#
loop_
_entity_poly.entity_id
_entity_poly.type
_entity_poly.pdbx_seq_one_letter_code
_entity_poly.pdbx_strand_id
1 'polypeptide(L)'
;MEHTPDHWDNENDRYICPGGKEMKHSRRSYSDPARNAPEWKARKYRAPKSDCTDCPLKAKCCPKSKTRAIHREKYEIVREFARQCTASDFNQTASNRRKKVEMLFAHLKRIPGLARLRLRGPYGVQDEFILAAIAQNLRKLAKLNPLVPATG
;
A
#
# COMPACT_ATOMS: atom_id res chain seq x y z
N MET A 1 -21.90 -8.05 17.39
CA MET A 1 -21.21 -6.79 17.74
C MET A 1 -20.00 -6.69 16.84
N GLU A 2 -20.12 -5.89 15.78
CA GLU A 2 -19.06 -5.63 14.82
C GLU A 2 -17.85 -5.00 15.52
N HIS A 3 -16.66 -5.44 15.13
CA HIS A 3 -15.41 -4.83 15.59
C HIS A 3 -15.17 -3.56 14.78
N THR A 4 -15.63 -2.42 15.29
CA THR A 4 -15.35 -1.12 14.66
C THR A 4 -13.83 -0.86 14.72
N PRO A 5 -13.16 -0.53 13.60
CA PRO A 5 -11.74 -0.22 13.61
C PRO A 5 -11.45 1.12 14.31
N ASP A 6 -10.20 1.33 14.73
CA ASP A 6 -9.76 2.62 15.26
C ASP A 6 -9.85 3.71 14.17
N HIS A 7 -10.34 4.89 14.53
CA HIS A 7 -10.52 6.01 13.60
C HIS A 7 -9.40 7.04 13.75
N TRP A 8 -8.87 7.55 12.63
CA TRP A 8 -7.86 8.61 12.63
C TRP A 8 -8.50 9.99 12.48
N ASP A 9 -8.24 10.87 13.44
CA ASP A 9 -8.61 12.29 13.42
C ASP A 9 -7.36 13.10 13.08
N ASN A 10 -7.30 13.60 11.84
CA ASN A 10 -6.16 14.33 11.31
C ASN A 10 -6.02 15.74 11.91
N GLU A 11 -7.14 16.40 12.20
CA GLU A 11 -7.15 17.77 12.70
C GLU A 11 -6.55 17.86 14.11
N ASN A 12 -6.75 16.82 14.90
CA ASN A 12 -6.35 16.79 16.30
C ASN A 12 -5.17 15.85 16.58
N ASP A 13 -4.54 15.29 15.54
CA ASP A 13 -3.42 14.34 15.65
C ASP A 13 -3.70 13.24 16.69
N ARG A 14 -4.81 12.51 16.52
CA ARG A 14 -5.25 11.47 17.48
C ARG A 14 -5.97 10.32 16.80
N TYR A 15 -5.95 9.18 17.48
CA TYR A 15 -6.83 8.06 17.15
C TYR A 15 -7.99 7.99 18.14
N ILE A 16 -9.15 7.51 17.67
CA ILE A 16 -10.31 7.19 18.48
C ILE A 16 -10.48 5.68 18.48
N CYS A 17 -10.48 5.08 19.67
CA CYS A 17 -10.65 3.63 19.79
C CYS A 17 -12.13 3.21 19.57
N PRO A 18 -12.43 1.90 19.43
CA PRO A 18 -13.80 1.43 19.19
C PRO A 18 -14.76 1.72 20.36
N GLY A 19 -14.22 1.98 21.56
CA GLY A 19 -14.97 2.44 22.72
C GLY A 19 -15.15 3.96 22.80
N GLY A 20 -14.82 4.71 21.75
CA GLY A 20 -14.97 6.16 21.68
C GLY A 20 -13.94 6.96 22.48
N LYS A 21 -12.84 6.34 22.93
CA LYS A 21 -11.82 7.00 23.77
C LYS A 21 -10.63 7.47 22.95
N GLU A 22 -10.11 8.64 23.29
CA GLU A 22 -8.99 9.28 22.57
C GLU A 22 -7.63 8.66 22.90
N MET A 23 -6.84 8.47 21.85
CA MET A 23 -5.46 8.00 21.90
C MET A 23 -4.54 9.05 21.29
N LYS A 24 -3.69 9.63 22.14
CA LYS A 24 -2.73 10.68 21.77
C LYS A 24 -1.30 10.13 21.80
N HIS A 25 -0.43 10.71 20.98
CA HIS A 25 1.01 10.41 21.00
C HIS A 25 1.67 10.89 22.30
N SER A 26 1.45 12.17 22.63
CA SER A 26 1.86 12.78 23.89
C SER A 26 0.66 13.44 24.57
N ARG A 27 0.64 13.40 25.90
CA ARG A 27 -0.34 14.13 26.74
C ARG A 27 0.31 15.26 27.52
N ARG A 28 1.63 15.42 27.39
CA ARG A 28 2.39 16.43 28.12
C ARG A 28 2.79 17.52 27.14
N SER A 29 2.49 18.76 27.50
CA SER A 29 3.21 19.91 26.97
C SER A 29 4.62 19.85 27.55
N TYR A 30 5.59 19.51 26.70
CA TYR A 30 7.00 19.67 27.07
C TYR A 30 7.41 21.09 26.71
N SER A 31 8.23 21.71 27.56
CA SER A 31 8.79 23.04 27.30
C SER A 31 9.73 23.06 26.09
N ASP A 32 10.36 21.92 25.78
CA ASP A 32 11.16 21.72 24.58
C ASP A 32 10.26 21.25 23.40
N PRO A 33 10.08 22.07 22.35
CA PRO A 33 9.30 21.72 21.17
C PRO A 33 9.91 20.56 20.37
N ALA A 34 11.24 20.35 20.43
CA ALA A 34 11.94 19.28 19.71
C ALA A 34 11.48 17.89 20.17
N ARG A 35 11.01 17.78 21.41
CA ARG A 35 10.56 16.50 22.01
C ARG A 35 9.26 15.97 21.41
N ASN A 36 8.42 16.86 20.89
CA ASN A 36 7.20 16.51 20.14
C ASN A 36 7.34 16.85 18.66
N ALA A 37 8.53 17.29 18.21
CA ALA A 37 8.73 17.68 16.82
C ALA A 37 8.36 16.50 15.90
N PRO A 38 7.82 16.78 14.72
CA PRO A 38 7.60 15.80 13.68
C PRO A 38 8.96 15.34 13.12
N GLU A 39 9.76 14.67 13.94
CA GLU A 39 10.87 13.88 13.47
C GLU A 39 10.30 12.68 12.69
N TRP A 40 11.06 12.18 11.73
CA TRP A 40 10.68 11.09 10.83
C TRP A 40 10.61 9.70 11.53
N LYS A 41 10.03 9.65 12.73
CA LYS A 41 9.96 8.46 13.59
C LYS A 41 8.51 7.97 13.69
N ALA A 42 8.36 6.65 13.83
CA ALA A 42 7.08 6.04 14.13
C ALA A 42 6.55 6.59 15.46
N ARG A 43 5.28 7.01 15.48
CA ARG A 43 4.61 7.60 16.64
C ARG A 43 3.72 6.56 17.31
N LYS A 44 3.78 6.47 18.64
CA LYS A 44 2.94 5.58 19.42
C LYS A 44 1.76 6.32 20.07
N TYR A 45 0.56 6.08 19.60
CA TYR A 45 -0.68 6.62 20.15
C TYR A 45 -1.24 5.64 21.18
N ARG A 46 -1.61 6.13 22.37
CA ARG A 46 -2.07 5.25 23.46
C ARG A 46 -3.27 5.85 24.18
N ALA A 47 -4.23 5.02 24.58
CA ALA A 47 -5.28 5.41 25.52
C ALA A 47 -4.72 5.62 26.95
N PRO A 48 -5.35 6.46 27.78
CA PRO A 48 -5.05 6.52 29.21
C PRO A 48 -5.38 5.18 29.88
N LYS A 49 -4.73 4.91 31.03
CA LYS A 49 -5.04 3.70 31.80
C LYS A 49 -6.47 3.73 32.34
N SER A 50 -6.92 4.88 32.85
CA SER A 50 -8.28 5.11 33.34
C SER A 50 -9.35 4.63 32.36
N ASP A 51 -9.19 4.99 31.09
CA ASP A 51 -10.16 4.69 30.03
C ASP A 51 -10.22 3.19 29.68
N CYS A 52 -9.20 2.42 30.05
CA CYS A 52 -9.10 0.98 29.80
C CYS A 52 -9.30 0.13 31.05
N THR A 53 -9.32 0.70 32.27
CA THR A 53 -9.45 -0.09 33.50
C THR A 53 -10.79 -0.81 33.54
N ASP A 54 -11.88 -0.07 33.36
CA ASP A 54 -13.27 -0.56 33.46
C ASP A 54 -13.97 -0.63 32.09
N CYS A 55 -13.20 -0.73 31.01
CA CYS A 55 -13.74 -0.77 29.66
C CYS A 55 -14.31 -2.16 29.33
N PRO A 56 -15.59 -2.28 28.93
CA PRO A 56 -16.20 -3.57 28.58
C PRO A 56 -15.56 -4.20 27.34
N LEU A 57 -14.95 -3.39 26.48
CA LEU A 57 -14.27 -3.85 25.27
C LEU A 57 -12.82 -4.29 25.52
N LYS A 58 -12.26 -4.09 26.72
CA LYS A 58 -10.84 -4.33 27.02
C LYS A 58 -10.38 -5.74 26.67
N ALA A 59 -11.17 -6.75 27.05
CA ALA A 59 -10.84 -8.16 26.79
C ALA A 59 -10.66 -8.45 25.29
N LYS A 60 -11.41 -7.77 24.42
CA LYS A 60 -11.31 -7.90 22.96
C LYS A 60 -10.27 -6.94 22.35
N CYS A 61 -10.21 -5.71 22.86
CA CYS A 61 -9.45 -4.60 22.30
C CYS A 61 -7.95 -4.64 22.66
N CYS A 62 -7.61 -5.06 23.88
CA CYS A 62 -6.25 -5.10 24.42
C CYS A 62 -6.05 -6.30 25.38
N PRO A 63 -6.11 -7.55 24.88
CA PRO A 63 -6.05 -8.74 25.73
C PRO A 63 -4.71 -8.91 26.46
N LYS A 64 -3.61 -8.47 25.85
CA LYS A 64 -2.24 -8.64 26.37
C LYS A 64 -1.65 -7.35 26.95
N SER A 65 -2.36 -6.23 26.88
CA SER A 65 -1.84 -4.92 27.27
C SER A 65 -2.79 -4.20 28.22
N LYS A 66 -2.22 -3.43 29.15
CA LYS A 66 -3.01 -2.65 30.13
C LYS A 66 -3.86 -1.57 29.45
N THR A 67 -3.43 -1.08 28.28
CA THR A 67 -4.11 -0.05 27.49
C THR A 67 -4.05 -0.36 26.00
N ARG A 68 -5.00 0.18 25.24
CA ARG A 68 -4.97 0.17 23.76
C ARG A 68 -3.88 1.10 23.25
N ALA A 69 -3.13 0.66 22.25
CA ALA A 69 -2.03 1.38 21.64
C ALA A 69 -1.93 1.08 20.15
N ILE A 70 -1.58 2.09 19.34
CA ILE A 70 -1.34 1.99 17.91
C ILE A 70 0.01 2.64 17.58
N HIS A 71 0.80 2.00 16.72
CA HIS A 71 1.97 2.64 16.12
C HIS A 71 1.60 3.16 14.74
N ARG A 72 1.79 4.46 14.53
CA ARG A 72 1.58 5.12 13.26
C ARG A 72 2.93 5.38 12.61
N GLU A 73 3.11 4.81 11.44
CA GLU A 73 4.31 5.03 10.64
C GLU A 73 4.24 6.34 9.86
N LYS A 74 5.40 6.81 9.40
CA LYS A 74 5.55 8.02 8.60
C LYS A 74 4.58 8.09 7.41
N TYR A 75 4.48 6.98 6.67
CA TYR A 75 3.66 6.88 5.46
C TYR A 75 2.34 6.16 5.70
N GLU A 76 1.80 6.23 6.91
CA GLU A 76 0.56 5.54 7.24
C GLU A 76 -0.61 5.97 6.34
N ILE A 77 -0.65 7.24 5.92
CA ILE A 77 -1.67 7.73 4.98
C ILE A 77 -1.63 7.00 3.62
N VAL A 78 -0.43 6.68 3.12
CA VAL A 78 -0.25 5.95 1.86
C VAL A 78 -0.66 4.49 2.04
N ARG A 79 -0.33 3.91 3.20
CA ARG A 79 -0.74 2.54 3.55
C ARG A 79 -2.24 2.40 3.72
N GLU A 80 -2.87 3.39 4.34
CA GLU A 80 -4.32 3.46 4.50
C GLU A 80 -5.00 3.56 3.13
N PHE A 81 -4.53 4.47 2.27
CA PHE A 81 -4.99 4.55 0.89
C PHE A 81 -4.84 3.22 0.15
N ALA A 82 -3.68 2.55 0.28
CA ALA A 82 -3.46 1.24 -0.35
C ALA A 82 -4.44 0.16 0.19
N ARG A 83 -4.75 0.18 1.50
CA ARG A 83 -5.77 -0.69 2.09
C ARG A 83 -7.16 -0.39 1.54
N GLN A 84 -7.53 0.88 1.42
CA GLN A 84 -8.81 1.30 0.84
C GLN A 84 -8.93 0.86 -0.63
N CYS A 85 -7.88 1.06 -1.43
CA CYS A 85 -7.85 0.57 -2.81
C CYS A 85 -7.99 -0.95 -2.89
N THR A 86 -7.45 -1.69 -1.91
CA THR A 86 -7.52 -3.16 -1.86
C THR A 86 -8.90 -3.65 -1.41
N ALA A 87 -9.53 -2.95 -0.47
CA ALA A 87 -10.86 -3.27 0.04
C ALA A 87 -11.99 -2.84 -0.92
N SER A 88 -11.71 -1.92 -1.84
CA SER A 88 -12.69 -1.47 -2.85
C SER A 88 -13.09 -2.60 -3.81
N ASP A 89 -14.36 -2.60 -4.22
CA ASP A 89 -14.90 -3.48 -5.28
C ASP A 89 -14.11 -3.36 -6.60
N PHE A 90 -13.53 -2.18 -6.86
CA PHE A 90 -12.71 -1.94 -8.04
C PHE A 90 -11.40 -2.76 -8.03
N ASN A 91 -10.94 -3.25 -6.87
CA ASN A 91 -9.69 -3.99 -6.76
C ASN A 91 -9.66 -5.22 -7.67
N GLN A 92 -10.80 -5.90 -7.89
CA GLN A 92 -10.85 -7.04 -8.79
C GLN A 92 -10.47 -6.64 -10.24
N THR A 93 -11.02 -5.53 -10.72
CA THR A 93 -10.71 -4.96 -12.03
C THR A 93 -9.25 -4.50 -12.08
N ALA A 94 -8.77 -3.81 -11.05
CA ALA A 94 -7.37 -3.38 -10.96
C ALA A 94 -6.39 -4.57 -10.97
N SER A 95 -6.72 -5.64 -10.24
CA SER A 95 -5.94 -6.88 -10.19
C SER A 95 -5.88 -7.56 -11.56
N ASN A 96 -7.02 -7.66 -12.26
CA ASN A 96 -7.05 -8.20 -13.63
C ASN A 96 -6.19 -7.37 -14.60
N ARG A 97 -6.16 -6.03 -14.44
CA ARG A 97 -5.28 -5.16 -15.23
C ARG A 97 -3.80 -5.38 -14.91
N ARG A 98 -3.43 -5.48 -13.62
CA ARG A 98 -2.05 -5.78 -13.19
C ARG A 98 -1.55 -7.11 -13.76
N LYS A 99 -2.36 -8.16 -13.69
CA LYS A 99 -2.03 -9.48 -14.26
C LYS A 99 -1.74 -9.41 -15.76
N LYS A 100 -2.46 -8.59 -16.54
CA LYS A 100 -2.17 -8.39 -17.97
C LYS A 100 -0.77 -7.80 -18.20
N VAL A 101 -0.36 -6.85 -17.35
CA VAL A 101 0.97 -6.24 -17.40
C VAL A 101 2.04 -7.23 -16.95
N GLU A 102 1.83 -7.95 -15.85
CA GLU A 102 2.75 -9.00 -15.39
C GLU A 102 2.99 -10.06 -16.47
N MET A 103 1.93 -10.48 -17.16
CA MET A 103 2.03 -11.42 -18.29
C MET A 103 2.79 -10.83 -19.48
N LEU A 104 2.67 -9.53 -19.75
CA LEU A 104 3.48 -8.85 -20.77
C LEU A 104 4.97 -8.96 -20.43
N PHE A 105 5.38 -8.65 -19.20
CA PHE A 105 6.77 -8.78 -18.77
C PHE A 105 7.24 -10.25 -18.77
N ALA A 106 6.39 -11.19 -18.37
CA ALA A 106 6.71 -12.62 -18.42
C ALA A 106 6.99 -13.07 -19.86
N HIS A 107 6.16 -12.65 -20.82
CA HIS A 107 6.37 -12.95 -22.24
C HIS A 107 7.62 -12.29 -22.81
N LEU A 108 7.90 -11.04 -22.43
CA LEU A 108 9.10 -10.30 -22.83
C LEU A 108 10.39 -11.02 -22.36
N LYS A 109 10.37 -11.56 -21.14
CA LYS A 109 11.51 -12.33 -20.61
C LYS A 109 11.65 -13.68 -21.29
N ARG A 110 10.55 -14.41 -21.47
CA ARG A 110 10.59 -15.82 -21.93
C ARG A 110 10.78 -15.97 -23.44
N ILE A 111 10.24 -15.07 -24.26
CA ILE A 111 10.20 -15.29 -25.71
C ILE A 111 11.28 -14.50 -26.46
N PRO A 112 11.33 -13.16 -26.41
CA PRO A 112 12.48 -12.43 -26.93
C PRO A 112 13.73 -12.53 -26.03
N GLY A 113 13.65 -13.17 -24.86
CA GLY A 113 14.82 -13.45 -24.03
C GLY A 113 15.36 -12.25 -23.25
N LEU A 114 14.54 -11.22 -23.00
CA LEU A 114 14.96 -9.98 -22.33
C LEU A 114 15.10 -10.17 -20.80
N ALA A 115 15.93 -11.12 -20.38
CA ALA A 115 16.24 -11.36 -18.97
C ALA A 115 17.22 -10.33 -18.40
N ARG A 116 18.09 -9.77 -19.25
CA ARG A 116 19.06 -8.72 -18.93
C ARG A 116 19.12 -7.72 -20.07
N LEU A 117 19.37 -6.47 -19.72
CA LEU A 117 19.67 -5.41 -20.67
C LEU A 117 21.15 -5.47 -21.02
N ARG A 118 21.47 -5.34 -22.30
CA ARG A 118 22.82 -5.36 -22.86
C ARG A 118 23.44 -3.97 -22.86
N LEU A 119 22.65 -2.94 -23.11
CA LEU A 119 23.11 -1.56 -23.13
C LEU A 119 23.19 -0.98 -21.70
N ARG A 120 24.14 -0.06 -21.50
CA ARG A 120 24.38 0.61 -20.21
C ARG A 120 23.93 2.07 -20.26
N GLY A 121 23.58 2.61 -19.09
CA GLY A 121 23.08 3.97 -18.94
C GLY A 121 21.59 4.10 -19.25
N PRO A 122 20.93 5.18 -18.79
CA PRO A 122 19.48 5.34 -18.88
C PRO A 122 18.97 5.33 -20.33
N TYR A 123 19.69 5.99 -21.25
CA TYR A 123 19.34 6.03 -22.67
C TYR A 123 19.44 4.65 -23.33
N GLY A 124 20.54 3.94 -23.13
CA GLY A 124 20.71 2.59 -23.69
C GLY A 124 19.67 1.59 -23.18
N VAL A 125 19.36 1.65 -21.87
CA VAL A 125 18.29 0.85 -21.26
C VAL A 125 16.92 1.17 -21.88
N GLN A 126 16.64 2.45 -22.10
CA GLN A 126 15.39 2.91 -22.71
C GLN A 126 15.25 2.39 -24.14
N ASP A 127 16.28 2.55 -24.98
CA ASP A 127 16.24 2.13 -26.38
C ASP A 127 16.03 0.63 -26.52
N GLU A 128 16.80 -0.17 -25.75
CA GLU A 128 16.68 -1.63 -25.76
C GLU A 128 15.29 -2.09 -25.32
N PHE A 129 14.73 -1.47 -24.28
CA PHE A 129 13.40 -1.82 -23.80
C PHE A 129 12.30 -1.41 -24.80
N ILE A 130 12.42 -0.24 -25.43
CA ILE A 130 11.48 0.22 -26.47
C ILE A 130 11.47 -0.75 -27.64
N LEU A 131 12.65 -1.15 -28.15
CA LEU A 131 12.75 -2.12 -29.24
C LEU A 131 12.11 -3.46 -28.88
N ALA A 132 12.35 -3.96 -27.66
CA ALA A 132 11.75 -5.20 -27.19
C ALA A 132 10.22 -5.09 -27.05
N ALA A 133 9.71 -3.96 -26.58
CA ALA A 133 8.27 -3.68 -26.50
C ALA A 133 7.62 -3.58 -27.88
N ILE A 134 8.27 -2.92 -28.85
CA ILE A 134 7.81 -2.87 -30.25
C ILE A 134 7.72 -4.27 -30.82
N ALA A 135 8.78 -5.08 -30.71
CA ALA A 135 8.79 -6.46 -31.20
C ALA A 135 7.66 -7.30 -30.57
N GLN A 136 7.43 -7.14 -29.26
CA GLN A 136 6.35 -7.83 -28.57
C GLN A 136 4.96 -7.38 -29.07
N ASN A 137 4.76 -6.09 -29.31
CA ASN A 137 3.52 -5.54 -29.83
C ASN A 137 3.24 -6.03 -31.25
N LEU A 138 4.25 -6.01 -32.14
CA LEU A 138 4.14 -6.55 -33.50
C LEU A 138 3.75 -8.03 -33.48
N ARG A 139 4.38 -8.83 -32.60
CA ARG A 139 4.02 -10.24 -32.45
C ARG A 139 2.59 -10.46 -31.95
N LYS A 140 2.08 -9.57 -31.09
CA LYS A 140 0.67 -9.61 -30.67
C LYS A 140 -0.26 -9.26 -31.83
N LEU A 141 0.05 -8.22 -32.61
CA LEU A 141 -0.73 -7.82 -33.78
C LEU A 141 -0.81 -8.95 -34.81
N ALA A 142 0.30 -9.62 -35.10
CA ALA A 142 0.35 -10.76 -36.02
C ALA A 142 -0.55 -11.94 -35.58
N LYS A 143 -0.85 -12.08 -34.28
CA LYS A 143 -1.78 -13.10 -33.78
C LYS A 143 -3.25 -12.72 -33.91
N LEU A 144 -3.55 -11.41 -33.97
CA LEU A 144 -4.93 -10.91 -34.11
C LEU A 144 -5.40 -10.97 -35.56
N ASN A 145 -4.49 -11.02 -36.51
CA ASN A 145 -4.78 -11.17 -37.93
C ASN A 145 -4.16 -12.47 -38.45
N PRO A 146 -4.79 -13.64 -38.22
CA PRO A 146 -4.27 -14.89 -38.75
C PRO A 146 -4.16 -14.74 -40.26
N LEU A 147 -2.95 -14.95 -40.79
CA LEU A 147 -2.71 -14.95 -42.23
C LEU A 147 -3.69 -15.94 -42.85
N VAL A 148 -4.64 -15.44 -43.66
CA VAL A 148 -5.45 -16.29 -44.53
C VAL A 148 -4.44 -16.99 -45.45
N PRO A 149 -4.38 -18.34 -45.45
CA PRO A 149 -3.47 -19.03 -46.36
C PRO A 149 -3.84 -18.60 -47.78
N ALA A 150 -2.85 -18.15 -48.55
CA ALA A 150 -3.06 -17.85 -49.95
C ALA A 150 -3.58 -19.10 -50.63
N THR A 151 -4.84 -19.07 -51.06
CA THR A 151 -5.41 -20.07 -51.95
C THR A 151 -4.63 -20.01 -53.26
N GLY A 152 -3.76 -21.00 -53.44
CA GLY A 152 -3.19 -21.35 -54.74
C GLY A 152 -4.20 -22.11 -55.59
#